data_AF-A0A844CDL7-F1
#
_entry.id   AF-A0A844CDL7-F1
#
_cell.length_a   1.000
_cell.length_b   1.000
_cell.length_c   1.000
_cell.angle_alpha   90.00
_cell.angle_beta   90.00
_cell.angle_gamma   90.00
#
_symmetry.space_group_name_H-M   'P 1'
#
loop_
_entity.id
_entity.type
_entity.pdbx_description
1 polymer ?
#
loop_
_entity_poly.entity_id
_entity_poly.type
_entity_poly.pdbx_seq_one_letter_code
_entity_poly.pdbx_strand_id
1 'polypeptide(L)'
;MNEIKLVKIELNKYMAWPIKIVMGLLAVYFAKEAYIDYSNEYIIRRGIQYTLVESPRSFYINLAKTVGFSLAFLYLAIGGVVPKKSDDKSK
;
A
#
# COMPACT_ATOMS: atom_id res chain seq x y z
N MET A 1 -23.77 10.74 -10.38
CA MET A 1 -22.48 10.42 -9.76
C MET A 1 -22.41 8.91 -9.59
N ASN A 2 -21.53 8.23 -10.33
CA ASN A 2 -21.30 6.80 -10.07
C ASN A 2 -20.48 6.68 -8.79
N GLU A 3 -21.07 6.11 -7.75
CA GLU A 3 -20.35 5.74 -6.54
C GLU A 3 -19.30 4.69 -6.91
N ILE A 4 -18.02 5.02 -6.77
CA ILE A 4 -16.94 4.03 -6.87
C ILE A 4 -17.07 3.14 -5.63
N LYS A 5 -17.79 2.02 -5.77
CA LYS A 5 -17.87 1.00 -4.73
C LYS A 5 -16.52 0.29 -4.65
N LEU A 6 -15.73 0.63 -3.63
CA LEU A 6 -14.50 -0.06 -3.29
C LEU A 6 -14.82 -1.52 -2.92
N VAL A 7 -14.09 -2.45 -3.53
CA VAL A 7 -14.29 -3.91 -3.37
C VAL A 7 -13.89 -4.34 -1.96
N LYS A 8 -14.80 -5.05 -1.27
CA LYS A 8 -14.55 -5.66 0.04
C LYS A 8 -14.34 -7.16 -0.13
N ILE A 9 -13.33 -7.69 0.53
CA ILE A 9 -13.01 -9.12 0.55
C ILE A 9 -13.58 -9.70 1.84
N GLU A 10 -14.56 -10.59 1.70
CA GLU A 10 -15.16 -11.29 2.82
C GLU A 10 -14.40 -12.58 3.12
N LEU A 11 -13.89 -12.69 4.34
CA LEU A 11 -13.08 -13.83 4.79
C LEU A 11 -13.66 -14.44 6.06
N ASN A 12 -13.31 -15.70 6.33
CA ASN A 12 -13.61 -16.31 7.63
C ASN A 12 -13.07 -15.41 8.77
N LYS A 13 -13.86 -15.23 9.84
CA LYS A 13 -13.53 -14.36 10.98
C LYS A 13 -12.12 -14.63 11.53
N TYR A 14 -11.70 -15.89 11.58
CA TYR A 14 -10.38 -16.30 12.04
C TYR A 14 -9.24 -15.97 11.06
N MET A 15 -9.54 -15.89 9.75
CA MET A 15 -8.54 -15.57 8.72
C MET A 15 -8.47 -14.07 8.42
N ALA A 16 -9.57 -13.33 8.63
CA ALA A 16 -9.64 -11.91 8.36
C ALA A 16 -8.60 -11.11 9.17
N TRP A 17 -8.39 -11.46 10.44
CA TRP A 17 -7.48 -10.72 11.32
C TRP A 17 -5.99 -10.96 11.00
N PRO A 18 -5.50 -12.21 10.85
CA PRO A 18 -4.14 -12.46 10.38
C PRO A 18 -3.85 -11.81 9.03
N ILE A 19 -4.80 -11.85 8.09
CA ILE A 19 -4.63 -11.24 6.76
C ILE A 19 -4.50 -9.72 6.90
N LYS A 20 -5.30 -9.06 7.74
CA LYS A 20 -5.13 -7.62 7.99
C LYS A 20 -3.74 -7.26 8.51
N ILE A 21 -3.16 -8.10 9.39
CA ILE A 21 -1.81 -7.88 9.90
C ILE A 21 -0.78 -8.02 8.78
N VAL A 22 -0.87 -9.08 7.98
CA VAL A 22 0.04 -9.28 6.83
C VAL A 22 -0.06 -8.12 5.85
N MET A 23 -1.27 -7.66 5.52
CA MET A 23 -1.48 -6.49 4.67
C MET A 23 -0.87 -5.22 5.29
N GLY A 24 -1.01 -5.03 6.60
CA GLY A 24 -0.37 -3.92 7.32
C GLY A 24 1.16 -3.97 7.25
N LEU A 25 1.77 -5.15 7.44
CA LEU A 25 3.21 -5.35 7.31
C LEU A 25 3.70 -5.07 5.90
N LEU A 26 2.97 -5.52 4.88
CA LEU A 26 3.27 -5.22 3.48
C LEU A 26 3.17 -3.71 3.19
N ALA A 27 2.15 -3.03 3.72
CA ALA A 27 2.02 -1.58 3.56
C ALA A 27 3.23 -0.82 4.12
N VAL A 28 3.71 -1.22 5.31
CA VAL A 28 4.92 -0.65 5.94
C VAL A 28 6.17 -1.00 5.14
N TYR A 29 6.29 -2.24 4.64
CA TYR A 29 7.40 -2.66 3.80
C TYR A 29 7.52 -1.80 2.53
N PHE A 30 6.43 -1.64 1.78
CA PHE A 30 6.41 -0.82 0.57
C PHE A 30 6.60 0.68 0.87
N ALA A 31 6.10 1.17 2.01
CA ALA A 31 6.38 2.54 2.44
C ALA A 31 7.88 2.75 2.73
N LYS A 32 8.53 1.76 3.35
CA LYS A 32 9.98 1.76 3.57
C LYS A 32 10.75 1.70 2.25
N GLU A 33 10.35 0.85 1.30
CA GLU A 33 10.98 0.82 -0.03
C GLU A 33 10.83 2.17 -0.74
N ALA A 34 9.65 2.77 -0.74
CA ALA A 34 9.44 4.09 -1.33
C ALA A 34 10.33 5.18 -0.69
N TYR A 35 10.53 5.11 0.64
CA TYR A 35 11.45 6.00 1.34
C TYR A 35 12.91 5.73 0.94
N ILE A 36 13.31 4.47 0.84
CA ILE A 36 14.64 4.07 0.41
C ILE A 36 14.91 4.55 -1.02
N ASP A 37 14.01 4.29 -1.96
CA ASP A 37 14.11 4.73 -3.35
C ASP A 37 14.23 6.25 -3.44
N TYR A 38 13.41 6.98 -2.66
CA TYR A 38 13.52 8.44 -2.54
C TYR A 38 14.87 8.90 -1.97
N SER A 39 15.43 8.16 -1.00
CA SER A 39 16.68 8.53 -0.34
C SER A 39 17.95 8.12 -1.11
N ASN A 40 17.94 6.96 -1.78
CA ASN A 40 19.09 6.35 -2.42
C ASN A 40 19.31 6.85 -3.85
N GLU A 41 18.24 7.17 -4.59
CA GLU A 41 18.38 7.56 -6.00
C GLU A 41 18.53 9.09 -6.22
N TYR A 42 18.32 9.95 -5.20
CA TYR A 42 17.93 11.36 -5.45
C TYR A 42 18.68 12.50 -4.75
N ILE A 43 19.78 12.27 -4.02
CA ILE A 43 20.60 13.41 -3.57
C ILE A 43 22.09 13.13 -3.81
N ILE A 44 22.54 13.28 -5.05
CA ILE A 44 23.95 13.64 -5.29
C ILE A 44 24.04 15.16 -5.17
N ARG A 45 24.64 15.64 -4.07
CA ARG A 45 24.94 17.06 -3.88
C ARG A 45 26.06 17.46 -4.85
N ARG A 46 25.72 18.10 -5.97
CA ARG A 46 26.68 18.81 -6.83
C ARG A 46 26.63 20.30 -6.49
N GLY A 47 27.30 20.68 -5.41
CA GLY A 47 27.33 22.08 -4.94
C GLY A 47 26.01 22.52 -4.28
N ILE A 48 25.34 23.54 -4.85
CA ILE A 48 24.07 24.14 -4.35
C ILE A 48 22.83 23.53 -5.07
N GLN A 49 23.03 22.76 -6.13
CA GLN A 49 21.95 22.18 -6.93
C GLN A 49 21.77 20.68 -6.65
N TYR A 50 20.51 20.28 -6.59
CA TYR A 50 20.07 18.90 -6.45
C TYR A 50 19.72 18.37 -7.86
N THR A 51 20.34 17.28 -8.30
CA THR A 51 20.09 16.71 -9.64
C THR A 51 19.92 15.20 -9.56
N LEU A 52 18.96 14.70 -10.35
CA LEU A 52 18.64 13.29 -10.53
C LEU A 52 19.74 12.51 -11.26
N VAL A 53 19.97 11.26 -10.87
CA VAL A 53 21.07 10.42 -11.40
C VAL A 53 20.66 9.59 -12.63
N GLU A 54 19.38 9.29 -12.83
CA GLU A 54 18.88 8.55 -14.01
C GLU A 54 17.52 9.07 -14.50
N SER A 55 17.12 8.65 -15.72
CA SER A 55 15.94 9.12 -16.46
C SER A 55 14.74 9.44 -15.54
N PRO A 56 14.41 10.73 -15.31
CA PRO A 56 13.47 11.17 -14.26
C PRO A 56 12.13 10.43 -14.31
N ARG A 57 11.68 10.13 -15.53
CA ARG A 57 10.39 9.53 -15.80
C ARG A 57 10.26 8.12 -15.20
N SER A 58 11.32 7.32 -15.24
CA SER A 58 11.32 5.93 -14.76
C SER A 58 11.22 5.87 -13.25
N PHE A 59 11.92 6.77 -12.56
CA PHE A 59 11.82 6.93 -11.11
C PHE A 59 10.42 7.33 -10.66
N TYR A 60 9.84 8.40 -11.22
CA TYR A 60 8.52 8.85 -10.78
C TYR A 60 7.45 7.76 -10.98
N ILE A 61 7.57 6.97 -12.04
CA ILE A 61 6.68 5.82 -12.29
C ILE A 61 6.90 4.73 -11.22
N ASN A 62 8.15 4.40 -10.90
CA ASN A 62 8.45 3.38 -9.90
C ASN A 62 8.03 3.82 -8.49
N LEU A 63 8.39 5.04 -8.08
CA LEU A 63 7.96 5.61 -6.80
C LEU A 63 6.43 5.65 -6.68
N ALA A 64 5.73 6.09 -7.73
CA ALA A 64 4.27 6.10 -7.74
C ALA A 64 3.67 4.68 -7.63
N LYS A 65 4.30 3.67 -8.23
CA LYS A 65 3.90 2.26 -8.07
C LYS A 65 4.10 1.79 -6.63
N THR A 66 5.27 2.03 -6.04
CA THR A 66 5.61 1.58 -4.69
C THR A 66 4.69 2.24 -3.65
N VAL A 67 4.43 3.54 -3.78
CA VAL A 67 3.45 4.27 -2.95
C VAL A 67 2.03 3.75 -3.19
N GLY A 68 1.65 3.51 -4.46
CA GLY A 68 0.36 2.94 -4.82
C GLY A 68 0.10 1.58 -4.19
N PHE A 69 1.10 0.69 -4.18
CA PHE A 69 1.03 -0.59 -3.49
C PHE A 69 0.89 -0.42 -1.98
N SER A 70 1.68 0.46 -1.37
CA SER A 70 1.55 0.75 0.08
C SER A 70 0.14 1.20 0.45
N LEU A 71 -0.45 2.12 -0.30
CA LEU A 71 -1.82 2.59 -0.08
C LEU A 71 -2.87 1.50 -0.30
N ALA A 72 -2.70 0.66 -1.31
CA ALA A 72 -3.62 -0.46 -1.57
C ALA A 72 -3.59 -1.47 -0.41
N PHE A 73 -2.41 -1.83 0.09
CA PHE A 73 -2.26 -2.73 1.22
C PHE A 73 -2.79 -2.11 2.52
N LEU A 74 -2.57 -0.81 2.74
CA LEU A 74 -3.12 -0.09 3.88
C LEU A 74 -4.66 -0.10 3.86
N TYR A 75 -5.26 0.12 2.68
CA TYR A 75 -6.71 0.00 2.51
C TYR A 75 -7.23 -1.40 2.89
N LEU A 76 -6.57 -2.45 2.41
CA LEU A 76 -6.93 -3.84 2.73
C LEU A 76 -6.81 -4.15 4.22
N ALA A 77 -5.78 -3.61 4.89
CA ALA A 77 -5.56 -3.79 6.33
C ALA A 77 -6.65 -3.12 7.17
N ILE A 78 -7.06 -1.89 6.83
CA ILE A 78 -8.00 -1.11 7.62
C ILE A 78 -9.45 -1.54 7.34
N GLY A 79 -9.86 -1.55 6.06
CA GLY A 79 -11.27 -1.62 5.68
C GLY A 79 -11.63 -2.50 4.49
N GLY A 80 -10.64 -2.96 3.71
CA GLY A 80 -10.87 -3.80 2.53
C GLY A 80 -11.12 -5.27 2.86
N VAL A 81 -10.54 -5.79 3.95
CA VAL A 81 -10.81 -7.15 4.45
C VAL A 81 -11.86 -7.10 5.55
N VAL A 82 -12.94 -7.86 5.41
CA VAL A 82 -14.06 -7.89 6.36
C VAL A 82 -14.37 -9.32 6.78
N PRO A 83 -14.59 -9.61 8.07
CA PRO A 83 -15.06 -10.92 8.49
C PRO A 83 -16.47 -11.17 7.94
N LYS A 84 -16.66 -12.32 7.30
CA LYS A 84 -17.98 -12.78 6.85
C LYS A 84 -18.90 -12.84 8.07
N LYS A 85 -20.06 -12.18 7.97
CA LYS A 85 -21.09 -12.28 9.02
C LYS A 85 -21.55 -13.74 9.06
N SER A 86 -21.43 -14.37 10.22
CA SER A 86 -22.12 -15.63 10.47
C SER A 86 -23.61 -15.33 10.45
N ASP A 87 -24.36 -15.94 9.52
CA ASP A 87 -25.81 -15.95 9.60
C ASP A 87 -26.18 -16.56 10.95
N ASP A 88 -26.68 -15.70 11.84
CA ASP A 88 -27.22 -16.07 13.13
C ASP A 88 -28.42 -16.97 12.87
N LYS A 89 -28.18 -18.28 12.84
CA LYS A 89 -29.26 -19.26 12.89
C LYS A 89 -29.82 -19.23 14.30
N SER A 90 -30.72 -18.27 14.54
CA SER A 90 -31.69 -18.40 15.62
C SER A 90 -32.49 -19.68 15.37
N LYS A 91 -32.32 -20.68 16.22
CA LYS A 91 -33.32 -21.71 16.50
C LYS A 91 -33.02 -22.35 17.85
#